data_AF-A0A0R2FKT2-F1
#
_entry.id   AF-A0A0R2FKT2-F1
#
_cell.length_a   1.000
_cell.length_b   1.000
_cell.length_c   1.000
_cell.angle_alpha   90.00
_cell.angle_beta   90.00
_cell.angle_gamma   90.00
#
_symmetry.space_group_name_H-M   'P 1'
#
loop_
_entity.id
_entity.type
_entity.pdbx_description
1 polymer ?
#
loop_
_entity_poly.entity_id
_entity_poly.type
_entity_poly.pdbx_seq_one_letter_code
_entity_poly.pdbx_strand_id
1 'polypeptide(L)'
;MSHQKWSDDQEYLSYVQDLLDQPAVQKLANYTQHHHSTRLDHSISVSYRSYLLGKKWHLNVRALARAGLLHDLFYYDWRVTKFSLGTHAYVHPRIALRNAEKLTDLSAMEKDIIIKHMWGATLGMPKYKETVVVSLVDDYAAVDEYLMPQLHKLAHPFHRLEHAHE
;
A
#
# COMPACT_ATOMS: atom_id res chain seq x y z
N MET A 1 9.74 -1.73 19.24
CA MET A 1 9.87 -0.80 18.09
C MET A 1 9.10 0.44 18.46
N SER A 2 9.68 1.64 18.33
CA SER A 2 8.95 2.86 18.70
C SER A 2 7.66 2.96 17.87
N HIS A 3 6.53 3.22 18.53
CA HIS A 3 5.26 3.54 17.87
C HIS A 3 5.29 4.96 17.32
N GLN A 4 6.30 5.29 16.51
CA GLN A 4 6.38 6.60 15.88
C GLN A 4 5.37 6.64 14.74
N LYS A 5 4.38 7.53 14.84
CA LYS A 5 3.41 7.75 13.77
C LYS A 5 4.14 8.34 12.56
N TRP A 6 3.74 7.91 11.37
CA TRP A 6 4.30 8.42 10.11
C TRP A 6 4.13 9.94 9.99
N SER A 7 3.07 10.50 10.58
CA SER A 7 2.76 11.93 10.60
C SER A 7 3.74 12.77 11.42
N ASP A 8 4.53 12.14 12.29
CA ASP A 8 5.46 12.82 13.18
C ASP A 8 6.91 12.73 12.65
N ASP A 9 7.16 11.89 11.64
CA ASP A 9 8.47 11.73 11.00
C ASP A 9 8.67 12.77 9.90
N GLN A 10 9.35 13.87 10.23
CA GLN A 10 9.60 14.98 9.32
C GLN A 10 10.47 14.59 8.12
N GLU A 11 11.37 13.62 8.25
CA GLU A 11 12.20 13.15 7.14
C GLU A 11 11.34 12.39 6.14
N TYR A 12 10.48 11.47 6.62
CA TYR A 12 9.51 10.77 5.77
C TYR A 12 8.58 11.75 5.06
N LEU A 13 7.97 12.69 5.80
CA LEU A 13 7.07 13.69 5.23
C LEU A 13 7.76 14.55 4.17
N SER A 14 9.04 14.91 4.36
CA SER A 14 9.80 15.66 3.36
C SER A 14 9.90 14.96 1.99
N TYR A 15 9.71 13.63 1.95
CA TYR A 15 9.72 12.85 0.72
C TYR A 15 8.36 12.66 0.06
N VAL A 16 7.27 12.74 0.82
CA VAL A 16 5.94 12.32 0.35
C VAL A 16 4.84 13.37 0.49
N GLN A 17 5.08 14.48 1.20
CA GLN A 17 4.03 15.47 1.45
C GLN A 17 3.45 16.04 0.14
N ASP A 18 4.29 16.28 -0.87
CA ASP A 18 3.88 16.72 -2.20
C ASP A 18 2.91 15.75 -2.89
N LEU A 19 3.02 14.46 -2.59
CA LEU A 19 2.14 13.41 -3.10
C LEU A 19 0.90 13.24 -2.22
N LEU A 20 1.05 13.30 -0.90
CA LEU A 20 -0.07 13.22 0.04
C LEU A 20 -1.05 14.38 -0.18
N ASP A 21 -0.57 15.57 -0.54
CA ASP A 21 -1.43 16.71 -0.82
C ASP A 21 -2.19 16.59 -2.16
N GLN A 22 -1.86 15.59 -3.00
CA GLN A 22 -2.54 15.38 -4.27
C GLN A 22 -3.97 14.85 -4.04
N PRO A 23 -5.00 15.47 -4.66
CA PRO A 23 -6.37 14.96 -4.60
C PRO A 23 -6.47 13.52 -5.10
N ALA A 24 -5.64 13.15 -6.07
CA ALA A 24 -5.58 11.80 -6.63
C ALA A 24 -5.13 10.76 -5.59
N VAL A 25 -4.20 11.09 -4.71
CA VAL A 25 -3.75 10.20 -3.62
C VAL A 25 -4.81 10.17 -2.51
N GLN A 26 -5.31 11.34 -2.09
CA GLN A 26 -6.36 11.44 -1.06
C GLN A 26 -7.64 10.68 -1.45
N LYS A 27 -7.98 10.64 -2.74
CA LYS A 27 -9.13 9.90 -3.25
C LYS A 27 -9.10 8.40 -2.92
N LEU A 28 -7.93 7.81 -2.66
CA LEU A 28 -7.79 6.41 -2.24
C LEU A 28 -8.53 6.11 -0.92
N ALA A 29 -8.79 7.11 -0.08
CA ALA A 29 -9.58 6.97 1.14
C ALA A 29 -11.02 6.47 0.87
N ASN A 30 -11.54 6.67 -0.33
CA ASN A 30 -12.89 6.24 -0.71
C ASN A 30 -12.97 4.77 -1.15
N TYR A 31 -11.85 4.05 -1.15
CA TYR A 31 -11.79 2.68 -1.63
C TYR A 31 -11.35 1.76 -0.50
N THR A 32 -12.24 0.85 -0.11
CA THR A 32 -11.96 -0.17 0.90
C THR A 32 -10.95 -1.19 0.38
N GLN A 33 -9.87 -1.43 1.14
CA GLN A 33 -8.88 -2.48 0.83
C GLN A 33 -9.33 -3.79 1.48
N HIS A 34 -9.45 -3.79 2.81
CA HIS A 34 -10.09 -4.82 3.64
C HIS A 34 -11.22 -4.17 4.44
N HIS A 35 -12.17 -4.97 4.98
CA HIS A 35 -13.46 -4.51 5.54
C HIS A 35 -13.43 -3.27 6.48
N HIS A 36 -12.27 -2.90 7.01
CA HIS A 36 -12.08 -1.78 7.93
C HIS A 36 -10.96 -0.78 7.54
N SER A 37 -10.15 -1.05 6.50
CA SER A 37 -9.06 -0.17 6.04
C SER A 37 -9.35 0.42 4.66
N THR A 38 -8.89 1.64 4.42
CA THR A 38 -8.92 2.25 3.09
C THR A 38 -7.62 1.94 2.34
N ARG A 39 -7.65 2.05 1.01
CA ARG A 39 -6.44 1.92 0.19
C ARG A 39 -5.41 3.01 0.49
N LEU A 40 -5.87 4.18 0.96
CA LEU A 40 -4.97 5.23 1.42
C LEU A 40 -4.21 4.78 2.67
N ASP A 41 -4.90 4.24 3.68
CA ASP A 41 -4.27 3.75 4.91
C ASP A 41 -3.25 2.65 4.63
N HIS A 42 -3.64 1.71 3.77
CA HIS A 42 -2.77 0.63 3.30
C HIS A 42 -1.52 1.18 2.60
N SER A 43 -1.68 2.08 1.63
CA SER A 43 -0.57 2.67 0.87
C SER A 43 0.40 3.46 1.78
N ILE A 44 -0.14 4.21 2.76
CA ILE A 44 0.69 4.92 3.74
C ILE A 44 1.44 3.94 4.65
N SER A 45 0.78 2.87 5.09
CA SER A 45 1.40 1.82 5.92
C SER A 45 2.56 1.14 5.19
N VAL A 46 2.34 0.71 3.94
CA VAL A 46 3.36 0.07 3.10
C VAL A 46 4.52 1.03 2.85
N SER A 47 4.22 2.26 2.46
CA SER A 47 5.19 3.33 2.25
C SER A 47 6.10 3.54 3.47
N TYR A 48 5.50 3.81 4.63
CA TYR A 48 6.26 4.17 5.83
C TYR A 48 7.07 2.99 6.37
N ARG A 49 6.50 1.79 6.41
CA ARG A 49 7.22 0.58 6.84
C ARG A 49 8.40 0.26 5.90
N SER A 50 8.20 0.42 4.59
CA SER A 50 9.27 0.24 3.59
C SER A 50 10.38 1.28 3.77
N TYR A 51 10.03 2.55 3.98
CA TYR A 51 10.99 3.62 4.30
C TYR A 51 11.83 3.29 5.55
N LEU A 52 11.20 2.83 6.64
CA LEU A 52 11.92 2.46 7.88
C LEU A 52 12.89 1.29 7.66
N LEU A 53 12.48 0.27 6.90
CA LEU A 53 13.37 -0.83 6.51
C LEU A 53 14.51 -0.34 5.61
N GLY A 54 14.21 0.57 4.69
CA GLY A 54 15.20 1.23 3.85
C GLY A 54 16.26 1.96 4.65
N LYS A 55 15.87 2.68 5.72
CA LYS A 55 16.81 3.33 6.64
C LYS A 55 17.72 2.33 7.32
N LYS A 56 17.15 1.22 7.79
CA LYS A 56 17.90 0.15 8.47
C LYS A 56 18.88 -0.56 7.53
N TRP A 57 18.56 -0.67 6.25
CA TRP A 57 19.34 -1.42 5.26
C TRP A 57 20.14 -0.53 4.30
N HIS A 58 20.18 0.79 4.55
CA HIS A 58 20.88 1.76 3.71
C HIS A 58 20.47 1.71 2.23
N LEU A 59 19.17 1.58 1.98
CA LEU A 59 18.56 1.60 0.64
C LEU A 59 18.13 3.02 0.24
N ASN A 60 17.61 3.18 -0.98
CA ASN A 60 17.03 4.44 -1.41
C ASN A 60 15.68 4.71 -0.71
N VAL A 61 15.74 5.34 0.47
CA VAL A 61 14.59 5.63 1.32
C VAL A 61 13.56 6.55 0.69
N ARG A 62 14.00 7.50 -0.15
CA ARG A 62 13.09 8.40 -0.89
C ARG A 62 12.28 7.61 -1.91
N ALA A 63 12.92 6.74 -2.69
CA ALA A 63 12.22 5.90 -3.66
C ALA A 63 11.24 4.94 -2.97
N LEU A 64 11.64 4.33 -1.85
CA LEU A 64 10.77 3.46 -1.05
C LEU A 64 9.52 4.18 -0.54
N ALA A 65 9.69 5.37 0.05
CA ALA A 65 8.58 6.18 0.53
C ALA A 65 7.63 6.57 -0.61
N ARG A 66 8.17 7.15 -1.69
CA ARG A 66 7.32 7.65 -2.78
C ARG A 66 6.63 6.53 -3.56
N ALA A 67 7.39 5.54 -4.01
CA ALA A 67 6.82 4.44 -4.78
C ALA A 67 5.93 3.53 -3.93
N GLY A 68 6.27 3.33 -2.65
CA GLY A 68 5.41 2.62 -1.71
C GLY A 68 4.07 3.33 -1.50
N LEU A 69 4.03 4.67 -1.49
CA LEU A 69 2.76 5.41 -1.40
C LEU A 69 1.91 5.30 -2.68
N LEU A 70 2.55 5.10 -3.83
CA LEU A 70 1.90 5.11 -5.14
C LEU A 70 1.63 3.71 -5.72
N HIS A 71 2.10 2.65 -5.07
CA HIS A 71 2.05 1.28 -5.62
C HIS A 71 0.63 0.83 -5.98
N ASP A 72 -0.35 1.28 -5.19
CA ASP A 72 -1.76 0.92 -5.26
C ASP A 72 -2.65 2.07 -5.76
N LEU A 73 -2.10 2.99 -6.57
CA LEU A 73 -2.83 4.17 -7.06
C LEU A 73 -3.86 3.84 -8.16
N PHE A 74 -4.95 3.19 -7.77
CA PHE A 74 -6.10 2.87 -8.63
C PHE A 74 -7.45 3.04 -7.92
N TYR A 75 -8.50 3.24 -8.73
CA TYR A 75 -9.77 3.82 -8.30
C TYR A 75 -10.99 2.96 -8.63
N TYR A 76 -10.85 1.64 -8.55
CA TYR A 76 -11.94 0.70 -8.76
C TYR A 76 -11.95 -0.37 -7.67
N ASP A 77 -13.09 -1.03 -7.48
CA ASP A 77 -13.19 -2.20 -6.61
C ASP A 77 -12.82 -3.47 -7.40
N TRP A 78 -11.75 -4.14 -7.01
CA TRP A 78 -11.24 -5.35 -7.67
C TRP A 78 -12.11 -6.60 -7.43
N ARG A 79 -12.97 -6.57 -6.40
CA ARG A 79 -13.90 -7.67 -6.11
C ARG A 79 -14.98 -7.74 -7.18
N VAL A 80 -15.47 -6.59 -7.62
CA VAL A 80 -16.53 -6.45 -8.63
C VAL A 80 -15.97 -6.24 -10.04
N THR A 81 -14.94 -5.42 -10.18
CA THR A 81 -14.37 -5.07 -11.49
C THR A 81 -13.44 -6.18 -11.96
N LYS A 82 -13.77 -6.81 -13.09
CA LYS A 82 -12.91 -7.80 -13.76
C LYS A 82 -12.43 -7.26 -15.09
N PHE A 83 -11.14 -7.44 -15.36
CA PHE A 83 -10.53 -7.07 -16.63
C PHE A 83 -10.36 -8.32 -17.50
N SER A 84 -10.60 -8.19 -18.80
CA SER A 84 -10.28 -9.24 -19.78
C SER A 84 -8.76 -9.38 -20.02
N LEU A 85 -7.98 -8.37 -19.64
CA LEU A 85 -6.55 -8.28 -19.93
C LEU A 85 -5.64 -9.05 -18.94
N GLY A 86 -6.20 -9.70 -17.91
CA GLY A 86 -5.44 -10.49 -16.95
C GLY A 86 -6.00 -10.43 -15.52
N THR A 87 -5.27 -11.07 -14.59
CA THR A 87 -5.62 -11.06 -13.16
C THR A 87 -5.45 -9.65 -12.57
N HIS A 88 -6.10 -9.41 -11.43
CA HIS A 88 -5.94 -8.13 -10.72
C HIS A 88 -4.46 -7.85 -10.40
N ALA A 89 -3.73 -8.84 -9.88
CA ALA A 89 -2.29 -8.76 -9.58
C ALA A 89 -1.43 -8.36 -10.79
N TYR A 90 -1.89 -8.69 -12.01
CA TYR A 90 -1.21 -8.26 -13.24
C TYR A 90 -1.63 -6.85 -13.68
N VAL A 91 -2.90 -6.50 -13.54
CA VAL A 91 -3.47 -5.28 -14.12
C VAL A 91 -3.25 -4.06 -13.23
N HIS A 92 -3.44 -4.16 -11.91
CA HIS A 92 -3.37 -2.97 -11.05
C HIS A 92 -1.98 -2.32 -11.00
N PRO A 93 -0.84 -3.03 -11.00
CA PRO A 93 0.47 -2.37 -10.98
C PRO A 93 0.69 -1.50 -12.22
N ARG A 94 0.14 -1.91 -13.37
CA ARG A 94 0.18 -1.15 -14.63
C ARG A 94 -0.69 0.10 -14.58
N ILE A 95 -1.88 -0.03 -14.00
CA ILE A 95 -2.79 1.11 -13.81
C ILE A 95 -2.19 2.11 -12.81
N ALA A 96 -1.66 1.61 -11.69
CA ALA A 96 -1.02 2.42 -10.66
C ALA A 96 0.19 3.18 -11.23
N LEU A 97 1.08 2.50 -11.96
CA LEU A 97 2.20 3.16 -12.63
C LEU A 97 1.73 4.28 -13.57
N ARG A 98 0.76 3.99 -14.45
CA ARG A 98 0.24 4.98 -15.40
C ARG A 98 -0.44 6.17 -14.70
N ASN A 99 -1.06 5.96 -13.55
CA ASN A 99 -1.63 7.04 -12.76
C ASN A 99 -0.54 7.86 -12.06
N ALA A 100 0.46 7.19 -11.50
CA ALA A 100 1.58 7.83 -10.81
C ALA A 100 2.41 8.72 -11.76
N GLU A 101 2.65 8.25 -12.99
CA GLU A 101 3.33 9.03 -14.05
C GLU A 101 2.59 10.30 -14.46
N LYS A 102 1.30 10.44 -14.14
CA LYS A 102 0.55 11.68 -14.36
C LYS A 102 0.66 12.67 -13.20
N LEU A 103 1.07 12.20 -12.02
CA LEU A 103 1.16 13.03 -10.81
C LEU A 103 2.58 13.55 -10.57
N THR A 104 3.59 12.77 -10.94
CA THR A 104 4.99 13.10 -10.64
C THR A 104 5.94 12.40 -11.60
N ASP A 105 7.13 12.96 -11.77
CA ASP A 105 8.22 12.28 -12.44
C ASP A 105 8.73 11.12 -11.58
N LEU A 106 8.84 9.94 -12.20
CA LEU A 106 9.30 8.72 -11.54
C LEU A 106 10.65 8.30 -12.09
N SER A 107 11.58 8.02 -11.19
CA SER A 107 12.85 7.36 -11.51
C SER A 107 12.62 5.93 -11.99
N ALA A 108 13.61 5.34 -12.68
CA ALA A 108 13.52 3.95 -13.13
C ALA A 108 13.30 2.96 -11.97
N MET A 109 13.81 3.26 -10.77
CA MET A 109 13.60 2.46 -9.56
C MET A 109 12.17 2.59 -9.06
N GLU A 110 11.63 3.81 -8.92
CA GLU A 110 10.24 4.01 -8.49
C GLU A 110 9.24 3.33 -9.44
N LYS A 111 9.49 3.41 -10.75
CA LYS A 111 8.68 2.68 -11.75
C LYS A 111 8.76 1.17 -11.57
N ASP A 112 9.95 0.63 -11.31
CA ASP A 112 10.15 -0.82 -11.08
C ASP A 112 9.46 -1.30 -9.81
N ILE A 113 9.49 -0.50 -8.74
CA ILE A 113 8.77 -0.76 -7.49
C ILE A 113 7.27 -0.85 -7.78
N ILE A 114 6.70 0.20 -8.39
CA ILE A 114 5.24 0.26 -8.63
C ILE A 114 4.79 -0.88 -9.56
N ILE A 115 5.52 -1.18 -10.62
CA ILE A 115 5.06 -2.18 -11.62
C ILE A 115 5.26 -3.63 -11.17
N LYS A 116 6.13 -3.89 -10.18
CA LYS A 116 6.50 -5.25 -9.74
C LYS A 116 6.30 -5.50 -8.25
N HIS A 117 5.61 -4.63 -7.52
CA HIS A 117 5.33 -4.87 -6.09
C HIS A 117 4.53 -6.16 -5.85
N MET A 118 3.79 -6.66 -6.84
CA MET A 118 3.16 -7.99 -6.82
C MET A 118 4.13 -9.13 -7.18
N TRP A 119 5.40 -9.03 -6.77
CA TRP A 119 6.39 -10.07 -7.08
C TRP A 119 6.04 -11.36 -6.34
N GLY A 120 6.10 -12.50 -7.03
CA GLY A 120 5.63 -13.79 -6.53
C GLY A 120 4.20 -14.12 -6.99
N ALA A 121 3.32 -13.13 -7.09
CA ALA A 121 2.03 -13.24 -7.77
C ALA A 121 2.12 -12.97 -9.29
N THR A 122 3.16 -12.25 -9.71
CA THR A 122 3.49 -11.98 -11.12
C THR A 122 4.91 -12.43 -11.46
N LEU A 123 5.15 -12.73 -12.74
CA LEU A 123 6.46 -13.19 -13.24
C LEU A 123 7.51 -12.07 -13.37
N GLY A 124 7.17 -10.82 -13.06
CA GLY A 124 8.08 -9.69 -13.21
C GLY A 124 9.19 -9.72 -12.17
N MET A 125 10.42 -10.08 -12.56
CA MET A 125 11.56 -10.13 -11.64
C MET A 125 11.99 -8.71 -11.18
N PRO A 126 12.04 -8.42 -9.87
CA PRO A 126 12.50 -7.16 -9.30
C PRO A 126 13.93 -6.87 -9.75
N LYS A 127 14.17 -5.65 -10.24
CA LYS A 127 15.53 -5.22 -10.60
C LYS A 127 16.27 -4.64 -9.40
N TYR A 128 15.52 -4.07 -8.46
CA TYR A 128 16.05 -3.35 -7.31
C TYR A 128 15.67 -4.06 -6.01
N LYS A 129 16.54 -3.93 -4.99
CA LYS A 129 16.25 -4.47 -3.65
C LYS A 129 15.03 -3.77 -3.05
N GLU A 130 14.87 -2.49 -3.35
CA GLU A 130 13.74 -1.68 -2.93
C GLU A 130 12.39 -2.23 -3.41
N THR A 131 12.35 -2.75 -4.64
CA THR A 131 11.15 -3.42 -5.18
C THR A 131 10.81 -4.66 -4.33
N VAL A 132 11.81 -5.46 -3.94
CA VAL A 132 11.59 -6.62 -3.06
C VAL A 132 11.08 -6.18 -1.69
N VAL A 133 11.62 -5.10 -1.12
CA VAL A 133 11.15 -4.56 0.17
C VAL A 133 9.68 -4.19 0.09
N VAL A 134 9.27 -3.39 -0.89
CA VAL A 134 7.87 -2.97 -1.03
C VAL A 134 6.95 -4.17 -1.26
N SER A 135 7.37 -5.14 -2.09
CA SER A 135 6.57 -6.35 -2.33
C SER A 135 6.29 -7.13 -1.05
N LEU A 136 7.33 -7.38 -0.24
CA LEU A 136 7.19 -8.13 1.00
C LEU A 136 6.40 -7.37 2.07
N VAL A 137 6.56 -6.05 2.13
CA VAL A 137 5.83 -5.20 3.08
C VAL A 137 4.35 -5.13 2.70
N ASP A 138 4.05 -5.04 1.41
CA ASP A 138 2.69 -5.07 0.87
C ASP A 138 1.97 -6.39 1.20
N ASP A 139 2.59 -7.53 0.86
CA ASP A 139 2.07 -8.86 1.19
C ASP A 139 1.81 -9.00 2.71
N TYR A 140 2.76 -8.53 3.53
CA TYR A 140 2.61 -8.54 4.99
C TYR A 140 1.46 -7.64 5.47
N ALA A 141 1.35 -6.42 4.93
CA ALA A 141 0.30 -5.48 5.30
C ALA A 141 -1.09 -6.02 4.92
N ALA A 142 -1.24 -6.62 3.73
CA ALA A 142 -2.48 -7.24 3.31
C ALA A 142 -2.91 -8.39 4.24
N VAL A 143 -1.96 -9.19 4.72
CA VAL A 143 -2.23 -10.27 5.70
C VAL A 143 -2.60 -9.70 7.07
N ASP A 144 -1.85 -8.71 7.57
CA ASP A 144 -2.08 -8.07 8.87
C ASP A 144 -3.47 -7.40 8.92
N GLU A 145 -3.82 -6.65 7.87
CA GLU A 145 -5.13 -6.01 7.70
C GLU A 145 -6.29 -7.01 7.58
N TYR A 146 -6.03 -8.20 7.02
CA TYR A 146 -7.02 -9.27 6.94
C TYR A 146 -7.19 -10.01 8.28
N LEU A 147 -6.10 -10.31 8.97
CA LEU A 147 -6.09 -11.21 10.13
C LEU A 147 -6.46 -10.50 11.44
N MET A 148 -6.00 -9.26 11.66
CA MET A 148 -6.23 -8.54 12.92
C MET A 148 -7.71 -8.35 13.28
N PRO A 149 -8.61 -7.98 12.34
CA PRO A 149 -10.04 -7.89 12.64
C PRO A 149 -10.67 -9.24 13.02
N GLN A 150 -10.13 -10.34 12.50
CA GLN A 150 -10.65 -11.69 12.74
C GLN A 150 -10.21 -12.20 14.12
N LEU A 151 -8.96 -11.92 14.52
CA LEU A 151 -8.45 -12.21 15.86
C LEU A 151 -9.17 -11.39 16.94
N HIS A 152 -9.50 -10.12 16.68
CA HIS A 152 -10.30 -9.30 17.61
C HIS A 152 -11.70 -9.88 17.82
N LYS A 153 -12.35 -10.40 16.77
CA LYS A 153 -13.65 -11.09 16.88
C LYS A 153 -13.57 -12.38 17.69
N LEU A 154 -12.45 -13.10 17.62
CA LEU A 154 -12.20 -14.31 18.42
C LEU A 154 -11.89 -13.97 19.89
N ALA A 155 -11.20 -12.87 20.15
CA ALA A 155 -10.86 -12.40 21.50
C ALA A 155 -12.04 -11.76 22.26
N HIS A 156 -13.02 -11.20 21.54
CA HIS A 156 -14.22 -10.56 22.12
C HIS A 156 -15.53 -11.12 21.54
N PRO A 157 -15.93 -12.35 21.89
CA PRO A 157 -17.12 -13.00 21.32
C PRO A 157 -18.47 -12.40 21.77
N PHE A 158 -18.51 -11.53 22.79
CA PHE A 158 -19.75 -11.16 23.50
C PHE A 158 -20.47 -9.88 23.03
N HIS A 159 -19.97 -9.12 22.06
CA HIS A 159 -20.66 -7.89 21.61
C HIS A 159 -21.89 -8.13 20.71
N ARG A 160 -22.28 -9.39 20.45
CA ARG A 160 -23.41 -9.75 19.58
C ARG A 160 -24.73 -10.00 20.33
N LEU A 161 -24.73 -10.06 21.67
CA LEU A 161 -25.93 -10.44 22.43
C LEU A 161 -26.84 -9.27 22.86
N GLU A 162 -26.41 -8.01 22.74
CA GLU A 162 -27.22 -6.86 23.19
C GLU A 162 -28.25 -6.36 22.16
N HIS A 163 -28.27 -6.86 20.92
CA HIS A 163 -29.26 -6.46 19.91
C HIS A 163 -30.25 -7.58 19.52
N ALA A 164 -30.36 -8.64 20.32
CA ALA A 164 -31.32 -9.73 20.09
C ALA A 164 -32.64 -9.57 20.87
N HIS A 165 -32.82 -8.46 21.59
CA HIS A 165 -34.03 -8.15 22.37
C HIS A 165 -34.46 -6.69 22.18
N GLU A 166 -34.90 -6.35 20.97
CA GLU A 166 -35.94 -5.32 20.73
C GLU A 166 -36.92 -5.83 19.67
#